data_AF-A0A8K1LCH6-F1
#
_entry.id   AF-A0A8K1LCH6-F1
#
_cell.length_a   1.000
_cell.length_b   1.000
_cell.length_c   1.000
_cell.angle_alpha   90.00
_cell.angle_beta   90.00
_cell.angle_gamma   90.00
#
_symmetry.space_group_name_H-M   'P 1'
#
loop_
_entity.id
_entity.type
_entity.pdbx_description
1 polymer ?
#
loop_
_entity_poly.entity_id
_entity_poly.type
_entity_poly.pdbx_seq_one_letter_code
_entity_poly.pdbx_strand_id
1 'polypeptide(L)'
;MEEKKVIRSSQHGFTKGKSCLTNLIAFHDETTTWMDEGRAVDIVYLDFSKAFNTVFHSILIGKLKKCGLDKWTVRWIEDWLNGRSQMADLRGS
;
A
#
# COMPACT_ATOMS: atom_id res chain seq x y z
N MET A 1 24.05 -2.10 -8.91
CA MET A 1 22.64 -2.52 -9.02
C MET A 1 21.82 -1.33 -8.58
N GLU A 2 21.16 -0.63 -9.50
CA GLU A 2 20.34 0.53 -9.10
C GLU A 2 19.20 0.05 -8.21
N GLU A 3 19.12 0.58 -6.98
CA GLU A 3 17.95 0.42 -6.12
C GLU A 3 16.77 1.17 -6.76
N LYS A 4 16.00 0.48 -7.59
CA LYS A 4 14.70 1.02 -8.04
C LYS A 4 13.81 1.09 -6.81
N LYS A 5 13.55 2.32 -6.34
CA LYS A 5 12.68 2.58 -5.20
C LYS A 5 11.24 2.19 -5.57
N VAL A 6 10.85 0.96 -5.26
CA VAL A 6 9.51 0.39 -5.53
C VAL A 6 8.41 1.19 -4.80
N ILE A 7 8.73 1.68 -3.60
CA ILE A 7 7.79 2.43 -2.73
C ILE A 7 8.07 3.93 -2.83
N ARG A 8 7.06 4.71 -3.23
CA ARG A 8 7.16 6.18 -3.33
C ARG A 8 7.44 6.83 -1.96
N SER A 9 8.13 7.96 -1.97
CA SER A 9 8.37 8.77 -0.76
C SER A 9 7.08 9.33 -0.14
N SER A 10 6.00 9.45 -0.91
CA SER A 10 4.68 9.83 -0.39
C SER A 10 3.89 8.65 0.21
N GLN A 11 4.39 7.41 0.15
CA GLN A 11 3.75 6.30 0.84
C GLN A 11 4.08 6.37 2.34
N HIS A 12 3.06 6.47 3.19
CA HIS A 12 3.21 6.42 4.65
C HIS A 12 2.74 5.09 5.24
N GLY A 13 1.72 4.47 4.66
CA GLY A 13 1.23 3.16 5.11
C GLY A 13 2.31 2.07 5.00
N PHE A 14 2.42 1.24 6.03
CA PHE A 14 3.34 0.09 6.10
C PHE A 14 4.82 0.42 5.80
N THR A 15 5.24 1.67 6.04
CA THR A 15 6.61 2.13 5.78
C THR A 15 7.31 2.50 7.09
N LYS A 16 8.49 1.92 7.34
CA LYS A 16 9.27 2.20 8.56
C LYS A 16 9.56 3.69 8.69
N GLY A 17 9.37 4.23 9.89
CA GLY A 17 9.62 5.64 10.20
C GLY A 17 8.52 6.60 9.71
N LYS A 18 7.40 6.07 9.20
CA LYS A 18 6.23 6.86 8.82
C LYS A 18 4.99 6.35 9.53
N SER A 19 4.07 7.27 9.78
CA SER A 19 2.82 7.06 10.49
C SER A 19 1.67 7.83 9.83
N CYS A 20 0.44 7.55 10.24
CA CYS A 20 -0.74 8.34 9.83
C CYS A 20 -0.57 9.83 10.16
N LEU A 21 0.07 10.15 11.30
CA LEU A 21 0.36 11.53 11.68
C LEU A 21 1.31 12.19 10.69
N THR A 22 2.43 11.55 10.35
CA THR A 22 3.37 12.11 9.36
C THR A 22 2.74 12.28 7.99
N ASN A 23 1.77 11.42 7.63
CA ASN A 23 1.01 11.53 6.38
C ASN A 23 0.12 12.77 6.39
N LEU A 24 -0.59 12.98 7.50
CA LEU A 24 -1.48 14.13 7.66
C LEU A 24 -0.69 15.45 7.65
N ILE A 25 0.45 15.50 8.35
CA ILE A 25 1.32 16.68 8.35
C ILE A 25 1.83 16.98 6.93
N ALA A 26 2.40 15.99 6.25
CA ALA A 26 2.93 16.19 4.89
C ALA A 26 1.84 16.66 3.90
N PHE A 27 0.65 16.08 3.98
CA PHE A 27 -0.50 16.48 3.17
C PHE A 27 -0.98 17.91 3.48
N HIS A 28 -1.07 18.24 4.77
CA HIS A 28 -1.49 19.57 5.22
C HIS A 28 -0.51 20.66 4.77
N ASP A 29 0.79 20.42 4.91
CA ASP A 29 1.84 21.37 4.53
C ASP A 29 1.81 21.63 3.00
N GLU A 30 1.66 20.59 2.19
CA GLU A 30 1.56 20.71 0.73
C GLU A 30 0.29 21.48 0.31
N THR A 31 -0.84 21.15 0.92
CA THR A 31 -2.13 21.82 0.66
C THR A 31 -2.08 23.29 1.03
N THR A 32 -1.55 23.61 2.22
CA THR A 32 -1.44 25.00 2.72
C THR A 32 -0.51 25.81 1.83
N THR A 33 0.61 25.23 1.38
CA THR A 33 1.54 25.90 0.45
C THR A 33 0.83 26.33 -0.83
N TRP A 34 0.02 25.45 -1.45
CA TRP A 34 -0.71 25.81 -2.66
C TRP A 34 -1.79 26.86 -2.42
N MET A 35 -2.46 26.81 -1.27
CA MET A 35 -3.46 27.81 -0.89
C MET A 35 -2.81 29.20 -0.68
N ASP A 36 -1.66 29.26 -0.02
CA ASP A 36 -0.91 30.50 0.22
C ASP A 36 -0.43 31.14 -1.09
N GLU A 37 -0.16 30.33 -2.11
CA GLU A 37 0.17 30.78 -3.47
C GLU A 37 -1.06 31.18 -4.30
N GLY A 38 -2.27 31.15 -3.70
CA GLY A 38 -3.52 31.53 -4.35
C GLY A 38 -4.04 30.50 -5.37
N ARG A 39 -3.56 29.24 -5.31
CA ARG A 39 -4.04 28.17 -6.20
C ARG A 39 -5.36 27.61 -5.68
N ALA A 40 -6.26 27.25 -6.59
CA ALA A 40 -7.41 26.41 -6.25
C ALA A 40 -6.95 24.98 -5.96
N VAL A 41 -7.41 24.40 -4.85
CA VAL A 41 -7.05 23.04 -4.43
C VAL A 41 -8.31 22.21 -4.24
N ASP A 42 -8.39 21.10 -4.96
CA ASP A 42 -9.43 20.06 -4.80
C ASP A 42 -8.79 18.76 -4.34
N ILE A 43 -9.43 18.05 -3.41
CA ILE A 43 -8.90 16.82 -2.81
C ILE A 43 -9.84 15.66 -3.13
N VAL A 44 -9.29 14.57 -3.69
CA VAL A 44 -10.01 13.34 -3.98
C VAL A 44 -9.51 12.22 -3.07
N TYR A 45 -10.38 11.74 -2.19
CA TYR A 45 -10.11 10.57 -1.36
C TYR A 45 -10.62 9.29 -2.05
N LEU A 46 -9.75 8.28 -2.12
CA LEU A 46 -10.06 6.97 -2.70
C LEU A 46 -9.85 5.88 -1.65
N ASP A 47 -10.79 4.95 -1.58
CA ASP A 47 -10.69 3.76 -0.74
C ASP A 47 -11.08 2.51 -1.53
N PHE A 48 -10.42 1.39 -1.23
CA PHE A 48 -10.71 0.10 -1.85
C PHE A 48 -11.49 -0.78 -0.87
N SER A 49 -12.75 -1.06 -1.21
CA SER A 49 -13.55 -2.01 -0.45
C SER A 49 -12.88 -3.38 -0.42
N LYS A 50 -12.68 -3.91 0.80
CA LYS A 50 -12.03 -5.21 1.05
C LYS A 50 -10.71 -5.37 0.26
N ALA A 51 -9.86 -4.34 0.25
CA ALA A 51 -8.66 -4.25 -0.59
C ALA A 51 -7.88 -5.57 -0.71
N PHE A 52 -7.62 -6.27 0.40
CA PHE A 52 -6.86 -7.53 0.42
C PHE A 52 -7.58 -8.73 -0.21
N ASN A 53 -8.92 -8.73 -0.26
CA ASN A 53 -9.71 -9.76 -0.93
C ASN A 53 -9.83 -9.50 -2.44
N THR A 54 -9.71 -8.24 -2.85
CA THR A 54 -9.91 -7.81 -4.25
C THR A 54 -8.61 -7.87 -5.07
N VAL A 55 -7.44 -8.05 -4.44
CA VAL A 55 -6.17 -8.17 -5.17
C VAL A 55 -6.11 -9.48 -5.97
N PHE A 56 -6.01 -9.37 -7.30
CA PHE A 56 -5.74 -10.52 -8.16
C PHE A 56 -4.35 -11.11 -7.88
N HIS A 57 -4.32 -12.39 -7.48
CA HIS A 57 -3.07 -13.07 -7.09
C HIS A 57 -2.03 -13.08 -8.21
N SER A 58 -2.43 -13.34 -9.47
CA SER A 58 -1.51 -13.36 -10.62
C SER A 58 -0.80 -12.01 -10.83
N ILE A 59 -1.51 -10.90 -10.64
CA ILE A 59 -0.95 -9.55 -10.74
C ILE A 59 0.03 -9.30 -9.58
N LEU A 60 -0.32 -9.70 -8.36
CA LEU A 60 0.55 -9.57 -7.19
C LEU A 60 1.86 -10.35 -7.38
N ILE A 61 1.78 -11.62 -7.77
CA ILE A 61 2.95 -12.47 -8.05
C ILE A 61 3.82 -11.87 -9.16
N GLY A 62 3.19 -11.38 -10.24
CA GLY A 62 3.90 -10.67 -11.31
C GLY A 62 4.66 -9.43 -10.81
N LYS A 63 4.07 -8.65 -9.90
CA LYS A 63 4.73 -7.49 -9.28
C LYS A 63 5.90 -7.91 -8.38
N LEU A 64 5.75 -8.94 -7.55
CA LEU A 64 6.81 -9.42 -6.67
C LEU A 64 8.06 -9.87 -7.46
N LYS A 65 7.87 -10.58 -8.57
CA LYS A 65 8.96 -10.95 -9.49
C LYS A 65 9.66 -9.71 -10.06
N LYS A 66 8.90 -8.69 -10.48
CA LYS A 66 9.45 -7.41 -10.99
C LYS A 66 10.19 -6.60 -9.93
N CYS A 67 9.81 -6.74 -8.66
CA CYS A 67 10.52 -6.12 -7.53
C CYS A 67 11.85 -6.79 -7.20
N GLY A 68 12.20 -7.89 -7.89
CA GLY A 68 13.49 -8.57 -7.72
C GLY A 68 13.54 -9.58 -6.59
N LEU A 69 12.39 -10.02 -6.06
CA LEU A 69 12.35 -11.13 -5.11
C LEU A 69 12.76 -12.42 -5.83
N ASP A 70 13.48 -13.30 -5.12
CA ASP A 70 13.93 -14.56 -5.68
C ASP A 70 12.77 -15.53 -5.92
N LYS A 71 13.02 -16.53 -6.77
CA LYS A 71 12.00 -17.48 -7.22
C LYS A 71 11.40 -18.29 -6.07
N TRP A 72 12.17 -18.61 -5.03
CA TRP A 72 11.71 -19.42 -3.91
C TRP A 72 10.80 -18.63 -2.98
N THR A 73 11.17 -17.39 -2.65
CA THR A 73 10.30 -16.51 -1.87
C THR A 73 8.99 -16.21 -2.61
N VAL A 74 9.05 -15.94 -3.92
CA VAL A 74 7.83 -15.70 -4.70
C VAL A 74 6.93 -16.94 -4.71
N ARG A 75 7.50 -18.14 -4.91
CA ARG A 75 6.74 -19.39 -4.88
C ARG A 75 6.11 -19.65 -3.52
N TRP A 76 6.83 -19.41 -2.44
CA TRP A 76 6.30 -19.54 -1.08
C TRP A 76 5.11 -18.60 -0.84
N ILE A 77 5.19 -17.35 -1.31
CA ILE A 77 4.06 -16.40 -1.23
C ILE A 77 2.88 -16.87 -2.10
N GLU A 78 3.13 -17.37 -3.30
CA GLU A 78 2.11 -17.91 -4.19
C GLU A 78 1.37 -19.09 -3.56
N ASP A 79 2.10 -20.04 -2.97
CA ASP A 79 1.55 -21.17 -2.24
C ASP A 79 0.75 -20.71 -1.01
N TRP A 80 1.23 -19.71 -0.27
CA TRP A 80 0.51 -19.13 0.87
C TRP A 80 -0.81 -18.43 0.49
N LEU A 81 -0.87 -17.82 -0.70
CA LEU A 81 -2.08 -17.17 -1.20
C LEU A 81 -3.12 -18.18 -1.72
N ASN A 82 -2.69 -19.37 -2.13
CA ASN A 82 -3.56 -20.42 -2.66
C ASN A 82 -4.23 -21.21 -1.53
N GLY A 83 -5.53 -21.52 -1.68
CA GLY A 83 -6.24 -22.45 -0.78
C GLY A 83 -6.54 -21.94 0.64
N ARG A 84 -6.52 -20.62 0.87
CA ARG A 84 -6.84 -20.05 2.19
C ARG A 84 -8.33 -20.24 2.54
N SER A 85 -8.58 -20.97 3.63
CA SER A 85 -9.82 -20.89 4.40
C SER A 85 -9.57 -20.03 5.64
N GLN A 86 -10.23 -18.90 5.76
CA GLN A 86 -10.20 -18.08 6.98
C GLN A 86 -11.37 -18.50 7.88
N MET A 87 -11.06 -18.91 9.11
CA MET A 87 -12.06 -19.12 10.15
C MET A 87 -12.05 -17.89 11.05
N ALA A 88 -13.16 -17.16 11.09
CA ALA A 88 -13.36 -16.10 12.07
C ALA A 88 -14.05 -16.71 13.29
N ASP A 89 -13.43 -16.61 14.46
CA ASP A 89 -14.12 -16.93 15.71
C ASP A 89 -15.16 -15.84 15.97
N LEU A 90 -16.43 -16.15 15.74
CA LEU A 90 -17.56 -15.31 16.11
C LEU A 90 -17.82 -15.43 17.61
N ARG A 91 -16.86 -15.02 18.45
CA ARG A 91 -17.17 -14.73 19.85
C ARG A 91 -17.83 -13.36 19.91
N GLY A 92 -19.15 -13.39 19.72
CA GLY A 92 -20.03 -12.28 20.03
C GLY A 92 -20.43 -12.30 21.50
N SER A 93 -20.34 -11.12 22.12
CA SER A 93 -20.73 -10.69 23.49
C SER A 93 -19.59 -10.65 24.50
#